data_AF-A0A536SCP3-F1
#
_entry.id   AF-A0A536SCP3-F1
#
_cell.length_a   1.000
_cell.length_b   1.000
_cell.length_c   1.000
_cell.angle_alpha   90.00
_cell.angle_beta   90.00
_cell.angle_gamma   90.00
#
_symmetry.space_group_name_H-M   'P 1'
#
loop_
_entity.id
_entity.type
_entity.pdbx_description
1 polymer ?
#
loop_
_entity_poly.entity_id
_entity_poly.type
_entity_poly.pdbx_seq_one_letter_code
_entity_poly.pdbx_strand_id
1 'polypeptide(L)'
;AQQQSFERLFDRSARYAELVKTVESLRVGFGQTDPGAISRVLQKQRREFEAIAALDFFPGAARSRAERALAEAERAVKQLLFASQSQAMAAGEKLLGRAWVTRKPLWADRLACAWLIRRFVDPEAMLGWLEKGEQAPARALSFAYDGAHFAASASRVAYEEMLAKMKLATNPALARIGGIVHFLEMGGNAVPEAAGVQTLLQGAVRRSPTVEELVGEAEKTFDLLYEAYYEPARK
;
A
#
# COMPACT_ATOMS: atom_id res chain seq x y z
N ALA A 1 18.64 -21.08 39.43
CA ALA A 1 19.81 -21.12 38.53
C ALA A 1 19.45 -21.69 37.16
N GLN A 2 18.99 -22.94 37.06
CA GLN A 2 18.70 -23.61 35.77
C GLN A 2 17.60 -22.90 34.93
N GLN A 3 16.52 -22.43 35.55
CA GLN A 3 15.46 -21.68 34.88
C GLN A 3 15.97 -20.37 34.23
N GLN A 4 16.76 -19.57 34.96
CA GLN A 4 17.36 -18.34 34.42
C GLN A 4 18.34 -18.63 33.27
N SER A 5 19.05 -19.76 33.29
CA SER A 5 19.90 -20.18 32.18
C SER A 5 19.10 -20.51 30.93
N PHE A 6 17.92 -21.13 31.08
CA PHE A 6 17.01 -21.41 29.95
C PHE A 6 16.36 -20.14 29.41
N GLU A 7 15.90 -19.22 30.26
CA GLU A 7 15.32 -17.94 29.86
C GLU A 7 16.29 -17.12 28.99
N ARG A 8 17.60 -17.14 29.29
CA ARG A 8 18.63 -16.45 28.49
C ARG A 8 18.75 -16.95 27.05
N LEU A 9 18.41 -18.20 26.76
CA LEU A 9 18.43 -18.73 25.38
C LEU A 9 17.34 -18.08 24.50
N PHE A 10 16.30 -17.54 25.14
CA PHE A 10 15.19 -16.86 24.50
C PHE A 10 15.27 -15.34 24.61
N ASP A 11 16.35 -14.78 25.17
CA ASP A 11 16.52 -13.34 25.22
C ASP A 11 16.63 -12.77 23.80
N ARG A 12 15.69 -11.87 23.45
CA ARG A 12 15.64 -11.14 22.19
C ARG A 12 15.81 -9.63 22.36
N SER A 13 16.24 -9.19 23.55
CA SER A 13 16.34 -7.76 23.90
C SER A 13 17.18 -6.96 22.92
N ALA A 14 18.30 -7.52 22.44
CA ALA A 14 19.14 -6.86 21.44
C ALA A 14 18.44 -6.67 20.08
N ARG A 15 17.66 -7.66 19.62
CA ARG A 15 16.89 -7.55 18.36
C ARG A 15 15.80 -6.50 18.48
N TYR A 16 15.10 -6.44 19.61
CA TYR A 16 14.12 -5.39 19.88
C TYR A 16 14.77 -4.00 19.97
N ALA A 17 15.97 -3.88 20.54
CA ALA A 17 16.70 -2.61 20.60
C ALA A 17 17.09 -2.09 19.21
N GLU A 18 17.59 -2.96 18.33
CA GLU A 18 17.90 -2.59 16.93
C GLU A 18 16.65 -2.17 16.14
N LEU A 19 15.52 -2.85 16.38
CA LEU A 19 14.24 -2.46 15.80
C LEU A 19 13.82 -1.06 16.26
N VAL A 20 13.90 -0.78 17.57
CA VAL A 20 13.60 0.56 18.13
C VAL A 20 14.47 1.63 17.49
N LYS A 21 15.78 1.38 17.40
CA LYS A 21 16.73 2.31 16.77
C LYS A 21 16.37 2.60 15.30
N THR A 22 15.96 1.58 14.56
CA THR A 22 15.50 1.71 13.18
C THR A 22 14.24 2.57 13.10
N VAL A 23 13.24 2.31 13.95
CA VAL A 23 11.99 3.07 14.01
C VAL A 23 12.23 4.53 14.40
N GLU A 24 13.08 4.79 15.40
CA GLU A 24 13.44 6.16 15.80
C GLU A 24 14.17 6.91 14.69
N SER A 25 15.05 6.23 13.94
CA SER A 25 15.72 6.83 12.78
C SER A 25 14.74 7.22 11.67
N LEU A 26 13.68 6.43 11.46
CA LEU A 26 12.63 6.77 10.48
C LEU A 26 11.83 8.02 10.86
N ARG A 27 11.69 8.32 12.17
CA ARG A 27 10.95 9.50 12.66
C ARG A 27 11.57 10.81 12.18
N VAL A 28 12.87 10.82 11.91
CA VAL A 28 13.57 12.00 11.34
C VAL A 28 13.01 12.40 9.97
N GLY A 29 12.52 11.43 9.20
CA GLY A 29 11.94 11.67 7.87
C GLY A 29 10.49 12.19 7.89
N PHE A 30 9.83 12.25 9.05
CA PHE A 30 8.43 12.64 9.14
C PHE A 30 8.25 14.10 8.68
N GLY A 31 7.30 14.32 7.77
CA GLY A 31 7.07 15.63 7.14
C GLY A 31 8.07 16.03 6.05
N GLN A 32 9.17 15.29 5.86
CA GLN A 32 10.18 15.57 4.84
C GLN A 32 10.12 14.58 3.67
N THR A 33 9.94 13.31 4.01
CA THR A 33 9.79 12.20 3.05
C THR A 33 8.31 11.87 2.86
N ASP A 34 7.99 11.30 1.69
CA ASP A 34 6.66 10.80 1.38
C ASP A 34 6.14 9.87 2.51
N PRO A 35 5.05 10.23 3.20
CA PRO A 35 4.54 9.44 4.32
C PRO A 35 4.17 8.00 3.92
N GLY A 36 3.76 7.78 2.66
CA GLY A 36 3.47 6.45 2.12
C GLY A 36 4.72 5.56 2.07
N ALA A 37 5.85 6.12 1.64
CA ALA A 37 7.15 5.46 1.68
C ALA A 37 7.55 5.04 3.09
N ILE A 38 7.40 5.94 4.06
CA ILE A 38 7.69 5.67 5.47
C ILE A 38 6.77 4.56 6.01
N SER A 39 5.47 4.64 5.72
CA SER A 39 4.47 3.66 6.14
C SER A 39 4.86 2.24 5.74
N ARG A 40 5.26 2.00 4.48
CA ARG A 40 5.67 0.67 4.03
C ARG A 40 6.93 0.16 4.70
N VAL A 41 7.88 1.05 5.03
CA VAL A 41 9.06 0.64 5.83
C VAL A 41 8.63 0.26 7.24
N LEU A 42 7.72 1.00 7.87
CA LEU A 42 7.14 0.63 9.17
C LEU A 42 6.40 -0.72 9.11
N GLN A 43 5.65 -1.01 8.05
CA GLN A 43 5.03 -2.32 7.85
C GLN A 43 6.06 -3.46 7.77
N LYS A 44 7.23 -3.21 7.16
CA LYS A 44 8.35 -4.16 7.22
C LYS A 44 8.86 -4.34 8.65
N GLN A 45 9.04 -3.26 9.41
CA GLN A 45 9.48 -3.34 10.81
C GLN A 45 8.45 -4.04 11.71
N ARG A 46 7.14 -3.83 11.46
CA ARG A 46 6.05 -4.55 12.13
C ARG A 46 6.18 -6.06 11.92
N ARG A 47 6.40 -6.52 10.68
CA ARG A 47 6.61 -7.95 10.39
C ARG A 47 7.85 -8.52 11.05
N GLU A 48 8.95 -7.77 11.09
CA GLU A 48 10.16 -8.18 11.82
C GLU A 48 9.89 -8.29 13.32
N PHE A 49 9.15 -7.34 13.90
CA PHE A 49 8.73 -7.40 15.30
C PHE A 49 7.92 -8.67 15.60
N GLU A 50 6.93 -9.00 14.76
CA GLU A 50 6.15 -10.23 14.91
C GLU A 50 7.01 -11.50 14.78
N ALA A 51 7.97 -11.50 13.85
CA ALA A 51 8.92 -12.61 13.69
C ALA A 51 9.84 -12.79 14.92
N ILE A 52 10.28 -11.69 15.54
CA ILE A 52 11.03 -11.75 16.81
C ILE A 52 10.11 -12.27 17.92
N ALA A 53 8.89 -11.73 18.03
CA ALA A 53 7.93 -12.05 19.07
C ALA A 53 7.46 -13.51 19.03
N ALA A 54 7.34 -14.10 17.84
CA ALA A 54 7.02 -15.52 17.67
C ALA A 54 8.11 -16.45 18.24
N LEU A 55 9.33 -15.95 18.42
CA LEU A 55 10.49 -16.68 18.96
C LEU A 55 10.85 -16.24 20.39
N ASP A 56 10.05 -15.37 21.00
CA ASP A 56 10.22 -14.84 22.37
C ASP A 56 9.13 -15.40 23.29
N PHE A 57 9.50 -16.44 24.05
CA PHE A 57 8.61 -17.11 25.01
C PHE A 57 8.57 -16.41 26.37
N PHE A 58 9.44 -15.41 26.61
CA PHE A 58 9.57 -14.71 27.89
C PHE A 58 9.56 -13.19 27.67
N PRO A 59 8.41 -12.63 27.28
CA PRO A 59 8.31 -11.23 26.90
C PRO A 59 8.70 -10.30 28.06
N GLY A 60 9.62 -9.37 27.77
CA GLY A 60 10.14 -8.41 28.75
C GLY A 60 9.97 -6.95 28.33
N ALA A 61 10.56 -6.05 29.12
CA ALA A 61 10.49 -4.61 28.89
C ALA A 61 10.99 -4.16 27.50
N ALA A 62 11.97 -4.89 26.93
CA ALA A 62 12.48 -4.64 25.59
C ALA A 62 11.41 -4.82 24.50
N ARG A 63 10.63 -5.91 24.58
CA ARG A 63 9.50 -6.16 23.67
C ARG A 63 8.45 -5.06 23.77
N SER A 64 8.02 -4.71 25.00
CA SER A 64 7.02 -3.66 25.20
C SER A 64 7.50 -2.29 24.73
N ARG A 65 8.80 -1.99 24.83
CA ARG A 65 9.38 -0.76 24.28
C ARG A 65 9.34 -0.75 22.76
N ALA A 66 9.71 -1.85 22.11
CA ALA A 66 9.65 -1.97 20.65
C ALA A 66 8.22 -1.84 20.11
N GLU A 67 7.26 -2.50 20.77
CA GLU A 67 5.84 -2.42 20.40
C GLU A 67 5.30 -1.00 20.49
N ARG A 68 5.59 -0.29 21.59
CA ARG A 68 5.21 1.12 21.76
C ARG A 68 5.84 2.02 20.71
N ALA A 69 7.14 1.89 20.47
CA ALA A 69 7.85 2.70 19.48
C ALA A 69 7.23 2.55 18.08
N LEU A 70 6.91 1.31 17.67
CA LEU A 70 6.21 1.04 16.42
C LEU A 70 4.82 1.67 16.39
N ALA A 71 4.00 1.43 17.41
CA ALA A 71 2.62 1.92 17.46
C ALA A 71 2.52 3.45 17.46
N GLU A 72 3.48 4.14 18.08
CA GLU A 72 3.59 5.60 18.02
C GLU A 72 3.99 6.10 16.64
N ALA A 73 5.01 5.50 16.04
CA ALA A 73 5.48 5.87 14.71
C ALA A 73 4.40 5.66 13.65
N GLU A 74 3.69 4.53 13.69
CA GLU A 74 2.57 4.24 12.79
C GLU A 74 1.43 5.23 12.96
N ARG A 75 1.06 5.60 14.20
CA ARG A 75 0.03 6.63 14.44
C ARG A 75 0.42 7.98 13.87
N ALA A 76 1.66 8.40 14.08
CA ALA A 76 2.15 9.68 13.57
C ALA A 76 2.16 9.71 12.03
N VAL A 77 2.65 8.65 11.38
CA VAL A 77 2.60 8.55 9.91
C VAL A 77 1.17 8.51 9.39
N LYS A 78 0.27 7.80 10.08
CA LYS A 78 -1.16 7.77 9.73
C LYS A 78 -1.80 9.16 9.76
N GLN A 79 -1.47 9.98 10.76
CA GLN A 79 -1.94 11.37 10.81
C GLN A 79 -1.44 12.20 9.63
N LEU A 80 -0.19 11.99 9.21
CA LEU A 80 0.38 12.68 8.04
C LEU A 80 -0.23 12.21 6.71
N LEU A 81 -0.60 10.94 6.60
CA LEU A 81 -1.18 10.36 5.38
C LEU A 81 -2.60 10.82 5.09
N PHE A 82 -3.36 11.15 6.14
CA PHE A 82 -4.79 11.46 6.06
C PHE A 82 -5.09 12.84 6.63
N ALA A 83 -4.15 13.78 6.46
CA ALA A 83 -4.30 15.15 6.94
C ALA A 83 -5.25 15.97 6.06
N SER A 84 -5.24 15.72 4.75
CA SER A 84 -6.05 16.47 3.79
C SER A 84 -7.41 15.82 3.58
N GLN A 85 -8.44 16.65 3.40
CA GLN A 85 -9.71 16.15 2.88
C GLN A 85 -9.55 15.79 1.40
N SER A 86 -10.10 14.64 1.00
CA SER A 86 -10.16 14.26 -0.41
C SER A 86 -10.91 15.30 -1.22
N GLN A 87 -10.45 15.57 -2.44
CA GLN A 87 -11.19 16.42 -3.36
C GLN A 87 -12.58 15.83 -3.63
N ALA A 88 -13.60 16.67 -3.48
CA ALA A 88 -14.97 16.30 -3.78
C ALA A 88 -15.12 16.13 -5.30
N MET A 89 -15.74 15.04 -5.71
CA MET A 89 -16.20 14.90 -7.09
C MET A 89 -17.59 15.50 -7.23
N ALA A 90 -17.82 16.19 -8.33
CA ALA A 90 -19.15 16.73 -8.62
C ALA A 90 -20.15 15.58 -8.86
N ALA A 91 -21.43 15.80 -8.50
CA ALA A 91 -22.48 14.84 -8.82
C ALA A 91 -22.60 14.70 -10.35
N GLY A 92 -22.50 13.47 -10.86
CA GLY A 92 -22.51 13.21 -12.30
C GLY A 92 -21.20 13.56 -13.02
N GLU A 93 -20.09 13.72 -12.28
CA GLU A 93 -18.78 13.96 -12.88
C GLU A 93 -18.44 12.88 -13.92
N LYS A 94 -18.14 13.33 -15.14
CA LYS A 94 -17.77 12.44 -16.23
C LYS A 94 -16.39 11.85 -15.97
N LEU A 95 -16.32 10.53 -15.99
CA LEU A 95 -15.08 9.75 -15.84
C LEU A 95 -14.41 9.45 -17.19
N LEU A 96 -15.22 9.24 -18.23
CA LEU A 96 -14.78 8.97 -19.60
C LEU A 96 -14.14 10.21 -20.24
N GLY A 97 -13.07 10.00 -21.00
CA GLY A 97 -12.33 11.03 -21.72
C GLY A 97 -11.56 11.99 -20.80
N ARG A 98 -11.31 11.59 -19.55
CA ARG A 98 -10.57 12.40 -18.58
C ARG A 98 -9.10 12.01 -18.55
N ALA A 99 -8.25 13.00 -18.26
CA ALA A 99 -6.91 12.74 -17.78
C ALA A 99 -6.95 12.31 -16.30
N TRP A 100 -6.17 11.30 -15.95
CA TRP A 100 -6.05 10.77 -14.60
C TRP A 100 -4.60 10.88 -14.14
N VAL A 101 -4.37 11.44 -12.96
CA VAL A 101 -3.02 11.71 -12.46
C VAL A 101 -2.78 11.12 -11.08
N THR A 102 -1.59 10.57 -10.90
CA THR A 102 -1.07 10.17 -9.58
C THR A 102 0.39 10.57 -9.46
N ARG A 103 0.99 10.34 -8.29
CA ARG A 103 2.39 10.71 -8.02
C ARG A 103 3.32 9.52 -8.25
N LYS A 104 4.57 9.78 -8.59
CA LYS A 104 5.64 8.78 -8.52
C LYS A 104 6.14 8.60 -7.07
N PRO A 105 6.78 7.45 -6.73
CA PRO A 105 6.91 6.22 -7.52
C PRO A 105 5.55 5.51 -7.72
N LEU A 106 5.46 4.58 -8.67
CA LEU A 106 4.24 3.78 -8.87
C LEU A 106 4.33 2.49 -8.06
N TRP A 107 3.56 2.45 -6.99
CA TRP A 107 3.42 1.30 -6.09
C TRP A 107 2.23 0.43 -6.52
N ALA A 108 1.99 -0.67 -5.82
CA ALA A 108 0.94 -1.62 -6.17
C ALA A 108 -0.45 -0.94 -6.24
N ASP A 109 -0.77 -0.04 -5.30
CA ASP A 109 -2.03 0.71 -5.31
C ASP A 109 -2.19 1.55 -6.58
N ARG A 110 -1.15 2.31 -6.91
CA ARG A 110 -1.16 3.24 -8.05
C ARG A 110 -1.26 2.49 -9.38
N LEU A 111 -0.56 1.37 -9.50
CA LEU A 111 -0.61 0.51 -10.67
C LEU A 111 -1.97 -0.18 -10.79
N ALA A 112 -2.54 -0.67 -9.69
CA ALA A 112 -3.86 -1.27 -9.68
C ALA A 112 -4.97 -0.27 -10.03
N CYS A 113 -4.90 0.96 -9.52
CA CYS A 113 -5.79 2.06 -9.90
C CYS A 113 -5.70 2.37 -11.40
N ALA A 114 -4.49 2.50 -11.94
CA ALA A 114 -4.26 2.75 -13.37
C ALA A 114 -4.89 1.66 -14.25
N TRP A 115 -4.67 0.39 -13.90
CA TRP A 115 -5.28 -0.75 -14.56
C TRP A 115 -6.80 -0.75 -14.46
N LEU A 116 -7.36 -0.49 -13.27
CA LEU A 116 -8.81 -0.42 -13.04
C LEU A 116 -9.46 0.63 -13.93
N ILE A 117 -8.84 1.82 -14.00
CA ILE A 117 -9.31 2.93 -14.85
C ILE A 117 -9.37 2.47 -16.30
N ARG A 118 -8.26 1.97 -16.85
CA ARG A 118 -8.21 1.58 -18.27
C ARG A 118 -9.12 0.41 -18.60
N ARG A 119 -9.24 -0.58 -17.71
CA ARG A 119 -10.00 -1.79 -18.02
C ARG A 119 -11.50 -1.66 -17.80
N PHE A 120 -11.94 -0.89 -16.80
CA PHE A 120 -13.36 -0.86 -16.38
C PHE A 120 -14.02 0.51 -16.47
N VAL A 121 -13.24 1.59 -16.66
CA VAL A 121 -13.77 2.96 -16.70
C VAL A 121 -13.64 3.55 -18.09
N ASP A 122 -12.42 3.61 -18.62
CA ASP A 122 -12.10 4.28 -19.88
C ASP A 122 -10.85 3.64 -20.52
N PRO A 123 -11.03 2.79 -21.54
CA PRO A 123 -9.92 2.15 -22.28
C PRO A 123 -8.93 3.13 -22.92
N GLU A 124 -9.37 4.36 -23.19
CA GLU A 124 -8.53 5.41 -23.78
C GLU A 124 -8.05 6.43 -22.73
N ALA A 125 -8.16 6.11 -21.44
CA ALA A 125 -7.76 7.00 -20.35
C ALA A 125 -6.30 7.46 -20.49
N MET A 126 -6.12 8.78 -20.45
CA MET A 126 -4.80 9.41 -20.39
C MET A 126 -4.30 9.38 -18.95
N LEU A 127 -3.22 8.65 -18.69
CA LEU A 127 -2.59 8.57 -17.38
C LEU A 127 -1.39 9.52 -17.29
N GLY A 128 -1.27 10.27 -16.20
CA GLY A 128 -0.16 11.18 -15.93
C GLY A 128 0.52 10.90 -14.58
N TRP A 129 1.84 11.09 -14.55
CA TRP A 129 2.70 10.69 -13.44
C TRP A 129 3.46 11.89 -12.89
N LEU A 130 2.93 12.47 -11.81
CA LEU A 130 3.46 13.67 -11.19
C LEU A 130 4.72 13.38 -10.38
N GLU A 131 5.76 14.19 -10.57
CA GLU A 131 6.94 14.22 -9.73
C GLU A 131 6.66 14.92 -8.38
N LYS A 132 7.61 14.84 -7.45
CA LYS A 132 7.49 15.49 -6.15
C LYS A 132 7.36 17.01 -6.33
N GLY A 133 6.22 17.56 -5.89
CA GLY A 133 5.95 19.00 -5.89
C GLY A 133 5.13 19.49 -7.09
N GLU A 134 4.91 18.64 -8.10
CA GLU A 134 4.03 18.97 -9.22
C GLU A 134 2.56 19.01 -8.78
N GLN A 135 1.81 19.95 -9.36
CA GLN A 135 0.39 20.10 -9.12
C GLN A 135 -0.42 19.36 -10.17
N ALA A 136 -1.54 18.77 -9.74
CA ALA A 136 -2.46 18.13 -10.66
C ALA A 136 -3.10 19.20 -11.59
N PRO A 137 -3.20 18.96 -12.91
CA PRO A 137 -3.94 19.84 -13.81
C PRO A 137 -5.40 19.98 -13.34
N ALA A 138 -5.94 21.20 -13.41
CA ALA A 138 -7.27 21.51 -12.85
C ALA A 138 -8.44 20.65 -13.38
N ARG A 139 -8.30 20.08 -14.58
CA ARG A 139 -9.33 19.21 -15.19
C ARG A 139 -9.04 17.72 -15.04
N ALA A 140 -7.89 17.34 -14.48
CA ALA A 140 -7.52 15.94 -14.29
C ALA A 140 -8.16 15.38 -13.02
N LEU A 141 -8.58 14.12 -13.07
CA LEU A 141 -8.96 13.36 -11.89
C LEU A 141 -7.69 12.83 -11.23
N SER A 142 -7.63 12.88 -9.91
CA SER A 142 -6.43 12.49 -9.17
C SER A 142 -6.67 11.30 -8.27
N PHE A 143 -5.65 10.47 -8.06
CA PHE A 143 -5.79 9.26 -7.25
C PHE A 143 -4.51 8.86 -6.49
N ALA A 144 -4.68 8.07 -5.41
CA ALA A 144 -3.60 7.40 -4.69
C ALA A 144 -2.51 8.33 -4.11
N TYR A 145 -2.93 9.50 -3.64
CA TYR A 145 -2.17 10.37 -2.76
C TYR A 145 -3.13 11.20 -1.88
N ASP A 146 -2.62 11.79 -0.81
CA ASP A 146 -3.41 12.60 0.13
C ASP A 146 -4.09 13.79 -0.57
N GLY A 147 -5.38 14.02 -0.28
CA GLY A 147 -6.17 15.06 -0.93
C GLY A 147 -6.58 14.80 -2.40
N ALA A 148 -6.28 13.63 -2.96
CA ALA A 148 -6.75 13.27 -4.30
C ALA A 148 -8.27 13.06 -4.36
N HIS A 149 -8.87 13.06 -5.57
CA HIS A 149 -10.29 12.71 -5.77
C HIS A 149 -10.58 11.29 -5.28
N PHE A 150 -9.64 10.38 -5.53
CA PHE A 150 -9.60 9.01 -5.03
C PHE A 150 -8.38 8.82 -4.12
N ALA A 151 -8.40 9.50 -2.96
CA ALA A 151 -7.41 9.27 -1.91
C ALA A 151 -7.72 7.99 -1.14
N ALA A 152 -6.68 7.32 -0.64
CA ALA A 152 -6.83 6.27 0.36
C ALA A 152 -7.43 6.83 1.66
N SER A 153 -8.04 5.96 2.46
CA SER A 153 -8.53 6.30 3.80
C SER A 153 -7.80 5.50 4.87
N ALA A 154 -8.15 5.77 6.13
CA ALA A 154 -7.55 5.10 7.29
C ALA A 154 -7.69 3.57 7.30
N SER A 155 -8.58 3.00 6.47
CA SER A 155 -8.88 1.57 6.39
C SER A 155 -8.92 1.01 4.98
N ARG A 156 -8.74 1.84 3.93
CA ARG A 156 -8.80 1.40 2.54
C ARG A 156 -7.72 2.04 1.70
N VAL A 157 -7.10 1.27 0.83
CA VAL A 157 -6.21 1.80 -0.22
C VAL A 157 -7.03 2.55 -1.28
N ALA A 158 -6.38 3.34 -2.14
CA ALA A 158 -7.08 4.13 -3.14
C ALA A 158 -7.82 3.25 -4.15
N TYR A 159 -7.30 2.07 -4.46
CA TYR A 159 -7.98 1.08 -5.29
C TYR A 159 -9.34 0.67 -4.71
N GLU A 160 -9.40 0.36 -3.41
CA GLU A 160 -10.64 0.00 -2.73
C GLU A 160 -11.62 1.18 -2.65
N GLU A 161 -11.12 2.41 -2.44
CA GLU A 161 -11.91 3.63 -2.50
C GLU A 161 -12.48 3.88 -3.91
N MET A 162 -11.73 3.59 -4.97
CA MET A 162 -12.22 3.63 -6.35
C MET A 162 -13.34 2.60 -6.57
N LEU A 163 -13.14 1.34 -6.14
CA LEU A 163 -14.19 0.32 -6.26
C LEU A 163 -15.48 0.74 -5.57
N ALA A 164 -15.39 1.33 -4.38
CA ALA A 164 -16.55 1.83 -3.65
C ALA A 164 -17.25 2.98 -4.38
N LYS A 165 -16.49 4.03 -4.74
CA LYS A 165 -17.03 5.24 -5.40
C LYS A 165 -17.61 4.95 -6.80
N MET A 166 -17.00 4.02 -7.53
CA MET A 166 -17.43 3.62 -8.88
C MET A 166 -18.46 2.47 -8.86
N LYS A 167 -18.87 2.00 -7.67
CA LYS A 167 -19.84 0.89 -7.49
C LYS A 167 -19.38 -0.43 -8.13
N LEU A 168 -18.08 -0.70 -8.14
CA LEU A 168 -17.46 -1.92 -8.65
C LEU A 168 -17.13 -2.95 -7.56
N ALA A 169 -17.32 -2.59 -6.28
CA ALA A 169 -16.98 -3.45 -5.14
C ALA A 169 -17.77 -4.78 -5.06
N THR A 170 -18.88 -4.90 -5.78
CA THR A 170 -19.67 -6.15 -5.85
C THR A 170 -19.05 -7.20 -6.78
N ASN A 171 -18.07 -6.84 -7.61
CA ASN A 171 -17.35 -7.79 -8.43
C ASN A 171 -16.33 -8.57 -7.56
N PRO A 172 -16.48 -9.90 -7.38
CA PRO A 172 -15.65 -10.67 -6.46
C PRO A 172 -14.18 -10.76 -6.93
N ALA A 173 -13.91 -10.71 -8.24
CA ALA A 173 -12.54 -10.72 -8.76
C ALA A 173 -11.82 -9.39 -8.42
N LEU A 174 -12.51 -8.26 -8.60
CA LEU A 174 -11.96 -6.95 -8.21
C LEU A 174 -11.77 -6.85 -6.68
N ALA A 175 -12.70 -7.38 -5.90
CA ALA A 175 -12.56 -7.41 -4.44
C ALA A 175 -11.35 -8.25 -3.98
N ARG A 176 -11.11 -9.41 -4.61
CA ARG A 176 -9.92 -10.25 -4.34
C ARG A 176 -8.61 -9.52 -4.67
N ILE A 177 -8.54 -8.85 -5.81
CA ILE A 177 -7.39 -8.00 -6.16
C ILE A 177 -7.21 -6.88 -5.13
N GLY A 178 -8.31 -6.27 -4.68
CA GLY A 178 -8.30 -5.25 -3.61
C GLY A 178 -7.63 -5.75 -2.34
N GLY A 179 -7.93 -6.97 -1.90
CA GLY A 179 -7.28 -7.59 -0.75
C GLY A 179 -5.76 -7.75 -0.92
N ILE A 180 -5.30 -8.14 -2.11
CA ILE A 180 -3.87 -8.24 -2.42
C ILE A 180 -3.21 -6.85 -2.33
N VAL A 181 -3.77 -5.86 -3.02
CA VAL A 181 -3.23 -4.48 -3.06
C VAL A 181 -3.22 -3.87 -1.65
N HIS A 182 -4.29 -4.07 -0.88
CA HIS A 182 -4.38 -3.66 0.51
C HIS A 182 -3.23 -4.23 1.34
N PHE A 183 -3.00 -5.55 1.26
CA PHE A 183 -1.93 -6.18 2.00
C PHE A 183 -0.53 -5.65 1.60
N LEU A 184 -0.31 -5.39 0.31
CA LEU A 184 0.97 -4.88 -0.18
C LEU A 184 1.27 -3.44 0.27
N GLU A 185 0.24 -2.63 0.49
CA GLU A 185 0.38 -1.20 0.78
C GLU A 185 0.20 -0.85 2.25
N MET A 186 -0.79 -1.46 2.91
CA MET A 186 -1.16 -1.21 4.30
C MET A 186 -0.86 -2.38 5.24
N GLY A 187 -0.57 -3.58 4.73
CA GLY A 187 -0.37 -4.77 5.54
C GLY A 187 -1.69 -5.39 6.01
N GLY A 188 -1.72 -5.94 7.22
CA GLY A 188 -2.90 -6.60 7.77
C GLY A 188 -2.93 -8.11 7.51
N ASN A 189 -4.13 -8.65 7.28
CA ASN A 189 -4.33 -10.09 7.11
C ASN A 189 -3.58 -10.60 5.89
N ALA A 190 -2.82 -11.68 6.08
CA ALA A 190 -2.03 -12.26 5.01
C ALA A 190 -2.92 -12.75 3.86
N VAL A 191 -2.54 -12.38 2.64
CA VAL A 191 -3.16 -12.88 1.40
C VAL A 191 -2.14 -13.81 0.72
N PRO A 192 -2.45 -15.10 0.51
CA PRO A 192 -1.49 -16.09 0.00
C PRO A 192 -0.78 -15.66 -1.29
N GLU A 193 -1.52 -15.02 -2.20
CA GLU A 193 -1.04 -14.63 -3.52
C GLU A 193 -0.17 -13.36 -3.49
N ALA A 194 -0.24 -12.56 -2.42
CA ALA A 194 0.35 -11.23 -2.41
C ALA A 194 1.88 -11.23 -2.58
N ALA A 195 2.59 -12.21 -1.99
CA ALA A 195 4.04 -12.34 -2.17
C ALA A 195 4.42 -12.62 -3.63
N GLY A 196 3.62 -13.44 -4.32
CA GLY A 196 3.79 -13.72 -5.75
C GLY A 196 3.56 -12.46 -6.59
N VAL A 197 2.45 -11.75 -6.34
CA VAL A 197 2.14 -10.49 -7.04
C VAL A 197 3.21 -9.44 -6.81
N GLN A 198 3.69 -9.29 -5.57
CA GLN A 198 4.80 -8.38 -5.27
C GLN A 198 6.05 -8.72 -6.07
N THR A 199 6.38 -10.00 -6.21
CA THR A 199 7.53 -10.46 -6.99
C THR A 199 7.39 -10.11 -8.47
N LEU A 200 6.20 -10.31 -9.04
CA LEU A 200 5.91 -9.93 -10.43
C LEU A 200 6.04 -8.42 -10.65
N LEU A 201 5.45 -7.60 -9.78
CA LEU A 201 5.55 -6.13 -9.87
C LEU A 201 6.98 -5.63 -9.69
N GLN A 202 7.78 -6.25 -8.82
CA GLN A 202 9.21 -5.95 -8.70
C GLN A 202 9.98 -6.33 -9.97
N GLY A 203 9.63 -7.45 -10.60
CA GLY A 203 10.18 -7.85 -11.89
C GLY A 203 9.86 -6.81 -12.98
N ALA A 204 8.61 -6.34 -13.04
CA ALA A 204 8.18 -5.27 -13.95
C ALA A 204 9.02 -4.00 -13.75
N VAL A 205 9.18 -3.53 -12.52
CA VAL A 205 10.01 -2.34 -12.22
C VAL A 205 11.45 -2.48 -12.72
N ARG A 206 12.06 -3.67 -12.61
CA ARG A 206 13.46 -3.88 -13.02
C ARG A 206 13.66 -3.93 -14.53
N ARG A 207 12.65 -4.41 -15.26
CA ARG A 207 12.77 -4.63 -16.70
C ARG A 207 12.23 -3.48 -17.55
N SER A 208 11.40 -2.62 -16.96
CA SER A 208 10.77 -1.50 -17.65
C SER A 208 11.62 -0.23 -17.53
N PRO A 209 12.22 0.27 -18.62
CA PRO A 209 13.02 1.51 -18.62
C PRO A 209 12.15 2.76 -18.50
N THR A 210 10.89 2.67 -18.90
CA THR A 210 9.91 3.77 -18.92
C THR A 210 8.73 3.47 -18.00
N VAL A 211 7.99 4.52 -17.60
CA VAL A 211 6.81 4.36 -16.75
C VAL A 211 5.67 3.70 -17.53
N GLU A 212 5.57 4.00 -18.82
CA GLU A 212 4.59 3.44 -19.74
C GLU A 212 4.78 1.92 -19.86
N GLU A 213 6.04 1.46 -20.00
CA GLU A 213 6.34 0.03 -20.00
C GLU A 213 6.09 -0.63 -18.65
N LEU A 214 6.36 0.05 -17.53
CA LEU A 214 6.05 -0.48 -16.18
C LEU A 214 4.54 -0.69 -16.03
N VAL A 215 3.74 0.29 -16.43
CA VAL A 215 2.29 0.24 -16.35
C VAL A 215 1.76 -0.88 -17.24
N GLY A 216 2.26 -1.03 -18.47
CA GLY A 216 1.86 -2.12 -19.36
C GLY A 216 2.19 -3.52 -18.79
N GLU A 217 3.33 -3.71 -18.13
CA GLU A 217 3.66 -4.98 -17.46
C GLU A 217 2.78 -5.23 -16.22
N ALA A 218 2.47 -4.18 -15.45
CA ALA A 218 1.56 -4.27 -14.30
C ALA A 218 0.13 -4.60 -14.73
N GLU A 219 -0.37 -3.98 -15.80
CA GLU A 219 -1.69 -4.23 -16.39
C GLU A 219 -1.85 -5.71 -16.77
N LYS A 220 -0.85 -6.32 -17.43
CA LYS A 220 -0.84 -7.76 -17.73
C LYS A 220 -0.95 -8.62 -16.46
N THR A 221 -0.26 -8.22 -15.38
CA THR A 221 -0.30 -8.93 -14.10
C THR A 221 -1.71 -8.89 -13.51
N PHE A 222 -2.34 -7.72 -13.48
CA PHE A 222 -3.69 -7.57 -12.96
C PHE A 222 -4.75 -8.19 -13.85
N ASP A 223 -4.55 -8.19 -15.17
CA ASP A 223 -5.40 -8.94 -16.12
C ASP A 223 -5.40 -10.43 -15.80
N LEU A 224 -4.21 -11.03 -15.64
CA LEU A 224 -4.11 -12.46 -15.31
C LEU A 224 -4.76 -12.80 -13.96
N LEU A 225 -4.59 -11.93 -12.95
CA LEU A 225 -5.28 -12.09 -11.66
C LEU A 225 -6.80 -11.98 -11.82
N TYR A 226 -7.28 -11.01 -12.60
CA TYR A 226 -8.71 -10.83 -12.83
C TYR A 226 -9.31 -12.05 -13.53
N GLU A 227 -8.70 -12.52 -14.61
CA GLU A 227 -9.16 -13.71 -15.33
C GLU A 227 -9.11 -14.97 -14.46
N ALA A 228 -8.09 -15.11 -13.60
CA ALA A 228 -7.99 -16.24 -12.67
C ALA A 228 -9.08 -16.24 -11.58
N TYR A 229 -9.51 -15.05 -11.13
CA TYR A 229 -10.55 -14.90 -10.11
C TYR A 229 -11.95 -14.73 -10.68
N TYR A 230 -12.07 -14.45 -11.97
CA TYR A 230 -13.35 -14.31 -12.64
C TYR A 230 -13.93 -15.70 -12.88
N GLU A 231 -14.97 -16.03 -12.11
CA GLU A 231 -15.79 -17.20 -12.38
C GLU A 231 -16.96 -16.73 -13.27
N PRO A 232 -16.99 -17.10 -14.56
CA PRO A 232 -18.18 -16.87 -15.37
C PRO A 232 -19.34 -17.63 -14.74
N ALA A 233 -20.55 -17.04 -14.77
CA ALA A 233 -21.75 -17.74 -14.34
C ALA A 233 -21.79 -19.11 -15.03
N ARG A 234 -21.82 -20.19 -14.24
CA ARG A 234 -21.98 -21.54 -14.77
C ARG A 234 -23.25 -21.55 -15.63
N LYS A 235 -23.09 -21.82 -16.92
CA LYS A 235 -24.22 -22.03 -17.84
C LYS A 235 -25.00 -23.27 -17.43
#